data_AF-A0AAQ3MN04-F1
#
_entry.id   AF-A0AAQ3MN04-F1
#
_cell.length_a   1.000
_cell.length_b   1.000
_cell.length_c   1.000
_cell.angle_alpha   90.00
_cell.angle_beta   90.00
_cell.angle_gamma   90.00
#
_symmetry.space_group_name_H-M   'P 1'
#
loop_
_entity.id
_entity.type
_entity.pdbx_description
1 polymer ?
#
loop_
_entity_poly.entity_id
_entity_poly.type
_entity_poly.pdbx_seq_one_letter_code
_entity_poly.pdbx_strand_id
1 'polypeptide(L)'
;MTSLIWLDDLGRPTLPYQKMKHGKQVPQQLVIEVGDTFKKILEKTAKVRDEHPEDISVSQAISVVLDRHPELRQKGLAHEVMQWFICRMEAWFAADADMISLKTWDQEHVLSGGHGLMVQGYDPVIKALAKNVDIRLNHRNFVADAAIITVPIGILKANLIEFEPKLPDWKVSAIADLGVGNENKIALRFDKVFWPNVELLGTVAPTSYACGYFLNLHKATGHPVLVYMVAGRFAYDIEKLSDEAAAKFVMQQLKKMFPKASEPVQYLVSRWGTDPDSLGCYSYDLVGKPIDVYDKLRAPLGNLFFGGEAVSLDNQGSVHGAYSAGVMAAENCEKYLLEKQGPVEKLRLASVTHEMLEALVPLQISRM
;
A
#
# COMPACT_ATOMS: atom_id res chain seq x y z
N MET A 1 -9.03 -7.74 8.63
CA MET A 1 -7.76 -7.96 7.90
C MET A 1 -7.45 -9.42 7.54
N THR A 2 -7.71 -10.41 8.39
CA THR A 2 -7.43 -11.85 8.10
C THR A 2 -8.22 -12.47 6.94
N SER A 3 -9.22 -11.80 6.37
CA SER A 3 -9.87 -12.20 5.11
C SER A 3 -9.20 -11.61 3.86
N LEU A 4 -8.59 -10.42 3.97
CA LEU A 4 -8.17 -9.58 2.84
C LEU A 4 -6.90 -10.02 2.15
N ILE A 5 -5.98 -10.65 2.88
CA ILE A 5 -4.69 -11.06 2.31
C ILE A 5 -4.81 -12.46 1.65
N TRP A 6 -5.90 -13.20 1.89
CA TRP A 6 -5.95 -14.65 1.63
C TRP A 6 -7.21 -15.18 0.92
N LEU A 7 -8.34 -14.48 0.93
CA LEU A 7 -9.64 -15.03 0.55
C LEU A 7 -10.39 -14.11 -0.43
N ASP A 8 -11.25 -14.67 -1.29
CA ASP A 8 -12.28 -13.87 -1.97
C ASP A 8 -13.28 -13.30 -0.94
N ASP A 9 -14.18 -12.47 -1.45
CA ASP A 9 -15.39 -11.95 -0.78
C ASP A 9 -16.23 -13.02 -0.05
N LEU A 10 -15.97 -14.32 -0.29
CA LEU A 10 -16.68 -15.46 0.31
C LEU A 10 -15.85 -16.24 1.33
N GLY A 11 -14.67 -15.74 1.72
CA GLY A 11 -13.85 -16.39 2.73
C GLY A 11 -13.25 -17.72 2.26
N ARG A 12 -13.10 -17.94 0.95
CA ARG A 12 -12.48 -19.16 0.39
C ARG A 12 -11.07 -18.86 -0.09
N PRO A 13 -10.10 -19.77 0.10
CA PRO A 13 -8.80 -19.66 -0.53
C PRO A 13 -9.03 -19.76 -2.04
N THR A 14 -8.92 -18.64 -2.73
CA THR A 14 -9.45 -18.60 -4.08
C THR A 14 -8.54 -19.17 -5.12
N LEU A 15 -9.21 -19.64 -6.17
CA LEU A 15 -8.70 -20.19 -7.42
C LEU A 15 -7.92 -19.22 -8.35
N PRO A 16 -7.84 -17.87 -8.18
CA PRO A 16 -7.22 -16.99 -9.17
C PRO A 16 -5.71 -16.80 -8.95
N TYR A 17 -5.10 -17.62 -8.10
CA TYR A 17 -3.67 -17.63 -7.84
C TYR A 17 -3.04 -18.89 -8.41
N GLN A 18 -2.07 -18.72 -9.31
CA GLN A 18 -1.23 -19.82 -9.74
C GLN A 18 0.19 -19.64 -9.19
N LYS A 19 0.55 -20.50 -8.24
CA LYS A 19 1.89 -20.55 -7.65
C LYS A 19 2.75 -21.53 -8.42
N MET A 20 3.98 -21.12 -8.72
CA MET A 20 4.92 -21.88 -9.53
C MET A 20 6.25 -22.08 -8.79
N LYS A 21 6.86 -23.25 -9.01
CA LYS A 21 8.23 -23.57 -8.62
C LYS A 21 8.93 -24.22 -9.82
N HIS A 22 9.94 -23.53 -10.37
CA HIS A 22 10.74 -24.03 -11.50
C HIS A 22 9.90 -24.59 -12.67
N GLY A 23 8.93 -23.83 -13.14
CA GLY A 23 8.08 -24.18 -14.28
C GLY A 23 6.96 -25.16 -13.97
N LYS A 24 6.86 -25.65 -12.72
CA LYS A 24 5.78 -26.54 -12.28
C LYS A 24 4.81 -25.80 -11.38
N GLN A 25 3.52 -26.06 -11.59
CA GLN A 25 2.48 -25.57 -10.71
C GLN A 25 2.57 -26.27 -9.34
N VAL A 26 2.50 -25.48 -8.26
CA VAL A 26 2.36 -26.02 -6.91
C VAL A 26 0.95 -26.61 -6.77
N PRO A 27 0.80 -27.84 -6.22
CA PRO A 27 -0.52 -28.45 -6.02
C PRO A 27 -1.46 -27.51 -5.26
N GLN A 28 -2.66 -27.25 -5.81
CA GLN A 28 -3.60 -26.30 -5.20
C GLN A 28 -4.00 -26.70 -3.79
N GLN A 29 -4.19 -28.00 -3.54
CA GLN A 29 -4.52 -28.51 -2.21
C GLN A 29 -3.47 -28.14 -1.16
N LEU A 30 -2.17 -28.24 -1.50
CA LEU A 30 -1.08 -27.83 -0.62
C LEU A 30 -1.15 -26.33 -0.34
N VAL A 31 -1.47 -25.51 -1.34
CA VAL A 31 -1.60 -24.05 -1.17
C VAL A 31 -2.73 -23.71 -0.20
N ILE A 32 -3.86 -24.40 -0.29
CA ILE A 32 -5.00 -24.24 0.60
C ILE A 32 -4.62 -24.62 2.04
N GLU A 33 -4.04 -25.80 2.23
CA GLU A 33 -3.65 -26.31 3.56
C GLU A 33 -2.61 -25.43 4.26
N VAL A 34 -1.62 -24.94 3.51
CA VAL A 34 -0.61 -24.01 4.05
C VAL A 34 -1.25 -22.65 4.35
N GLY A 35 -2.20 -22.19 3.53
CA GLY A 35 -2.95 -20.96 3.79
C GLY A 35 -3.77 -21.03 5.08
N ASP A 36 -4.48 -22.14 5.30
CA ASP A 36 -5.20 -22.41 6.55
C ASP A 36 -4.26 -22.47 7.75
N THR A 37 -3.07 -23.05 7.57
CA THR A 37 -2.03 -23.06 8.60
C THR A 37 -1.54 -21.65 8.91
N PHE A 38 -1.28 -20.83 7.88
CA PHE A 38 -0.83 -19.45 8.07
C PHE A 38 -1.89 -18.62 8.81
N LYS A 39 -3.17 -18.78 8.46
CA LYS A 39 -4.29 -18.17 9.17
C LYS A 39 -4.30 -18.55 10.65
N LYS A 40 -4.14 -19.84 10.98
CA LYS A 40 -4.05 -20.32 12.37
C LYS A 40 -2.85 -19.73 13.12
N ILE A 41 -1.72 -19.52 12.43
CA ILE A 41 -0.55 -18.86 13.01
C ILE A 41 -0.91 -17.41 13.38
N LEU A 42 -1.51 -16.65 12.45
CA LEU A 42 -1.92 -15.26 12.69
C LEU A 42 -3.00 -15.14 13.78
N GLU A 43 -3.96 -16.06 13.84
CA GLU A 43 -4.93 -16.08 14.95
C GLU A 43 -4.24 -16.30 16.31
N LYS A 44 -3.17 -17.10 16.34
CA LYS A 44 -2.37 -17.32 17.56
C LYS A 44 -1.45 -16.16 17.91
N THR A 45 -1.04 -15.33 16.94
CA THR A 45 -0.26 -14.12 17.26
C THR A 45 -1.09 -13.09 18.04
N ALA A 46 -2.43 -13.13 17.95
CA ALA A 46 -3.29 -12.31 18.82
C ALA A 46 -3.10 -12.65 20.30
N LYS A 47 -2.97 -13.94 20.64
CA LYS A 47 -2.66 -14.34 22.02
C LYS A 47 -1.26 -13.89 22.44
N VAL A 48 -0.28 -13.97 21.52
CA VAL A 48 1.07 -13.46 21.78
C VAL A 48 1.02 -11.96 22.07
N ARG A 49 0.25 -11.19 21.31
CA ARG A 49 0.03 -9.75 21.54
C ARG A 49 -0.49 -9.46 22.94
N ASP A 50 -1.52 -10.18 23.38
CA ASP A 50 -2.14 -9.94 24.70
C ASP A 50 -1.19 -10.28 25.87
N GLU A 51 -0.27 -11.22 25.67
CA GLU A 51 0.72 -11.64 26.68
C GLU A 51 1.96 -10.73 26.74
N HIS A 52 2.19 -9.88 25.74
CA HIS A 52 3.38 -9.03 25.65
C HIS A 52 3.03 -7.57 25.95
N PRO A 53 3.43 -7.02 27.11
CA PRO A 53 3.15 -5.62 27.45
C PRO A 53 3.92 -4.65 26.54
N GLU A 54 5.13 -5.01 26.14
CA GLU A 54 5.90 -4.30 25.13
C GLU A 54 5.54 -4.78 23.73
N ASP A 55 5.56 -3.88 22.75
CA ASP A 55 5.28 -4.24 21.37
C ASP A 55 6.43 -5.05 20.76
N ILE A 56 6.08 -6.00 19.90
CA ILE A 56 7.04 -6.82 19.13
C ILE A 56 6.61 -6.81 17.67
N SER A 57 7.52 -7.21 16.78
CA SER A 57 7.17 -7.34 15.36
C SER A 57 6.25 -8.53 15.08
N VAL A 58 5.49 -8.46 14.00
CA VAL A 58 4.71 -9.60 13.48
C VAL A 58 5.63 -10.82 13.23
N SER A 59 6.84 -10.62 12.71
CA SER A 59 7.83 -11.69 12.51
C SER A 59 8.26 -12.38 13.81
N GLN A 60 8.53 -11.61 14.87
CA GLN A 60 8.84 -12.15 16.20
C GLN A 60 7.64 -12.92 16.76
N ALA A 61 6.42 -12.39 16.59
CA ALA A 61 5.21 -13.06 17.05
C ALA A 61 5.00 -14.41 16.35
N ILE A 62 5.19 -14.47 15.03
CA ILE A 62 5.14 -15.72 14.25
C ILE A 62 6.17 -16.71 14.78
N SER A 63 7.39 -16.25 15.08
CA SER A 63 8.45 -17.11 15.63
C SER A 63 8.05 -17.70 16.99
N VAL A 64 7.52 -16.86 17.90
CA VAL A 64 6.99 -17.32 19.21
C VAL A 64 5.87 -18.34 19.04
N VAL A 65 4.95 -18.13 18.09
CA VAL A 65 3.88 -19.11 17.80
C VAL A 65 4.48 -20.43 17.33
N LEU A 66 5.43 -20.41 16.41
CA LEU A 66 6.06 -21.63 15.86
C LEU A 66 6.92 -22.38 16.89
N ASP A 67 7.46 -21.69 17.89
CA ASP A 67 8.17 -22.31 19.00
C ASP A 67 7.22 -23.01 19.97
N ARG A 68 6.05 -22.41 20.23
CA ARG A 68 4.99 -22.98 21.09
C ARG A 68 4.18 -24.07 20.39
N HIS A 69 4.08 -24.00 19.06
CA HIS A 69 3.29 -24.87 18.21
C HIS A 69 4.15 -25.45 17.08
N PRO A 70 5.12 -26.34 17.39
CA PRO A 70 6.02 -26.91 16.40
C PRO A 70 5.29 -27.70 15.31
N GLU A 71 4.07 -28.17 15.55
CA GLU A 71 3.19 -28.82 14.58
C GLU A 71 2.76 -27.90 13.41
N LEU A 72 2.81 -26.57 13.60
CA LEU A 72 2.47 -25.61 12.55
C LEU A 72 3.65 -25.33 11.60
N ARG A 73 4.86 -25.77 11.94
CA ARG A 73 6.06 -25.56 11.12
C ARG A 73 5.98 -26.34 9.81
N GLN A 74 6.10 -25.61 8.71
CA GLN A 74 6.15 -26.18 7.38
C GLN A 74 7.58 -26.56 6.97
N LYS A 75 7.71 -27.56 6.09
CA LYS A 75 9.01 -28.03 5.54
C LYS A 75 8.95 -28.17 4.03
N GLY A 76 10.10 -28.15 3.37
CA GLY A 76 10.20 -28.34 1.91
C GLY A 76 9.33 -27.36 1.14
N LEU A 77 8.58 -27.86 0.14
CA LEU A 77 7.71 -27.02 -0.68
C LEU A 77 6.63 -26.29 0.13
N ALA A 78 6.09 -26.92 1.19
CA ALA A 78 5.10 -26.30 2.05
C ALA A 78 5.67 -25.06 2.78
N HIS A 79 6.95 -25.12 3.16
CA HIS A 79 7.66 -23.98 3.73
C HIS A 79 7.81 -22.84 2.72
N GLU A 80 8.16 -23.15 1.47
CA GLU A 80 8.27 -22.10 0.44
C GLU A 80 6.92 -21.44 0.13
N VAL A 81 5.82 -22.20 0.20
CA VAL A 81 4.46 -21.64 0.11
C VAL A 81 4.15 -20.74 1.31
N MET A 82 4.57 -21.13 2.52
CA MET A 82 4.45 -20.31 3.73
C MET A 82 5.21 -18.97 3.59
N GLN A 83 6.43 -19.01 3.05
CA GLN A 83 7.23 -17.81 2.78
C GLN A 83 6.58 -16.90 1.73
N TRP A 84 5.88 -17.47 0.74
CA TRP A 84 5.12 -16.66 -0.21
C TRP A 84 3.93 -15.94 0.44
N PHE A 85 3.27 -16.57 1.41
CA PHE A 85 2.23 -15.89 2.18
C PHE A 85 2.83 -14.74 3.00
N ILE A 86 3.95 -14.95 3.69
CA ILE A 86 4.66 -13.86 4.39
C ILE A 86 5.01 -12.72 3.41
N CYS A 87 5.55 -13.03 2.22
CA CYS A 87 5.83 -12.04 1.18
C CYS A 87 4.59 -11.22 0.75
N ARG A 88 3.41 -11.86 0.66
CA ARG A 88 2.16 -11.15 0.35
C ARG A 88 1.70 -10.23 1.48
N MET A 89 1.90 -10.63 2.72
CA MET A 89 1.64 -9.78 3.88
C MET A 89 2.60 -8.59 3.90
N GLU A 90 3.88 -8.80 3.64
CA GLU A 90 4.88 -7.72 3.56
C GLU A 90 4.56 -6.72 2.44
N ALA A 91 4.08 -7.21 1.29
CA ALA A 91 3.62 -6.36 0.20
C ALA A 91 2.36 -5.54 0.54
N TRP A 92 1.50 -6.01 1.46
CA TRP A 92 0.34 -5.23 1.92
C TRP A 92 0.76 -3.95 2.66
N PHE A 93 1.83 -4.04 3.45
CA PHE A 93 2.35 -2.92 4.23
C PHE A 93 3.53 -2.21 3.57
N ALA A 94 3.95 -2.65 2.38
CA ALA A 94 5.18 -2.23 1.73
C ALA A 94 6.41 -2.29 2.68
N ALA A 95 6.42 -3.24 3.61
CA ALA A 95 7.40 -3.35 4.69
C ALA A 95 7.62 -4.80 5.09
N ASP A 96 8.84 -5.14 5.51
CA ASP A 96 9.19 -6.47 5.99
C ASP A 96 8.50 -6.78 7.33
N ALA A 97 8.18 -8.05 7.57
CA ALA A 97 7.38 -8.47 8.72
C ALA A 97 8.03 -8.20 10.08
N ASP A 98 9.34 -7.93 10.12
CA ASP A 98 10.10 -7.57 11.31
C ASP A 98 10.01 -6.07 11.66
N MET A 99 9.45 -5.24 10.77
CA MET A 99 9.24 -3.81 10.99
C MET A 99 7.81 -3.46 11.41
N ILE A 100 6.86 -4.37 11.17
CA ILE A 100 5.42 -4.14 11.37
C ILE A 100 5.04 -4.45 12.84
N SER A 101 4.37 -3.50 13.50
CA SER A 101 3.86 -3.64 14.86
C SER A 101 2.85 -4.79 15.00
N LEU A 102 3.08 -5.73 15.92
CA LEU A 102 2.06 -6.73 16.26
C LEU A 102 0.83 -6.09 16.91
N LYS A 103 0.99 -5.00 17.67
CA LYS A 103 -0.12 -4.36 18.38
C LYS A 103 -1.19 -3.79 17.45
N THR A 104 -0.78 -3.21 16.33
CA THR A 104 -1.68 -2.40 15.50
C THR A 104 -1.83 -2.86 14.06
N TRP A 105 -1.06 -3.86 13.60
CA TRP A 105 -1.10 -4.27 12.18
C TRP A 105 -2.49 -4.64 11.67
N ASP A 106 -3.41 -5.14 12.51
CA ASP A 106 -4.72 -5.68 12.10
C ASP A 106 -5.91 -4.72 12.29
N GLN A 107 -5.66 -3.42 12.53
CA GLN A 107 -6.69 -2.44 12.93
C GLN A 107 -7.49 -1.82 11.77
N GLU A 108 -7.11 -2.05 10.51
CA GLU A 108 -7.77 -1.46 9.34
C GLU A 108 -9.26 -1.84 9.23
N HIS A 109 -10.11 -0.84 8.96
CA HIS A 109 -11.52 -1.05 8.72
C HIS A 109 -11.79 -1.42 7.26
N VAL A 110 -12.09 -2.70 7.05
CA VAL A 110 -12.32 -3.23 5.70
C VAL A 110 -13.67 -2.80 5.15
N LEU A 111 -13.67 -2.06 4.05
CA LEU A 111 -14.89 -1.71 3.32
C LEU A 111 -15.56 -2.96 2.72
N SER A 112 -16.89 -2.97 2.73
CA SER A 112 -17.67 -4.03 2.07
C SER A 112 -17.72 -3.85 0.55
N GLY A 113 -17.93 -4.95 -0.19
CA GLY A 113 -18.10 -4.91 -1.65
C GLY A 113 -16.94 -5.50 -2.47
N GLY A 114 -15.87 -5.93 -1.80
CA GLY A 114 -14.76 -6.66 -2.40
C GLY A 114 -13.71 -5.79 -3.08
N HIS A 115 -12.73 -6.45 -3.71
CA HIS A 115 -11.64 -5.77 -4.41
C HIS A 115 -11.92 -5.60 -5.89
N GLY A 116 -11.50 -4.45 -6.43
CA GLY A 116 -11.61 -4.18 -7.85
C GLY A 116 -10.40 -3.44 -8.38
N LEU A 117 -10.03 -3.74 -9.61
CA LEU A 117 -9.04 -2.99 -10.36
C LEU A 117 -9.71 -1.85 -11.12
N MET A 118 -9.25 -0.62 -10.90
CA MET A 118 -9.61 0.55 -11.71
C MET A 118 -8.95 0.41 -13.09
N VAL A 119 -9.71 -0.05 -14.09
CA VAL A 119 -9.20 -0.41 -15.43
C VAL A 119 -8.56 0.78 -16.15
N GLN A 120 -9.05 1.99 -15.88
CA GLN A 120 -8.50 3.25 -16.43
C GLN A 120 -7.52 3.94 -15.47
N GLY A 121 -7.12 3.26 -14.39
CA GLY A 121 -6.35 3.85 -13.30
C GLY A 121 -7.13 4.90 -12.50
N TYR A 122 -6.44 5.55 -11.55
CA TYR A 122 -7.02 6.63 -10.74
C TYR A 122 -6.93 8.01 -11.41
N ASP A 123 -6.14 8.17 -12.47
CA ASP A 123 -5.92 9.46 -13.16
C ASP A 123 -7.23 10.17 -13.60
N PRO A 124 -8.26 9.47 -14.13
CA PRO A 124 -9.53 10.14 -14.43
C PRO A 124 -10.22 10.76 -13.22
N VAL A 125 -10.12 10.13 -12.04
CA VAL A 125 -10.67 10.67 -10.78
C VAL A 125 -9.90 11.93 -10.38
N ILE A 126 -8.57 11.89 -10.43
CA ILE A 126 -7.72 13.04 -10.10
C ILE A 126 -8.00 14.22 -11.04
N LYS A 127 -8.12 13.97 -12.35
CA LYS A 127 -8.45 14.99 -13.35
C LYS A 127 -9.83 15.61 -13.12
N ALA A 128 -10.82 14.81 -12.72
CA ALA A 128 -12.15 15.32 -12.39
C ALA A 128 -12.11 16.23 -11.16
N LEU A 129 -11.41 15.82 -10.10
CA LEU A 129 -11.24 16.62 -8.87
C LEU A 129 -10.43 17.91 -9.10
N ALA A 130 -9.46 17.89 -10.02
CA ALA A 130 -8.63 19.03 -10.36
C ALA A 130 -9.35 20.08 -11.25
N LYS A 131 -10.51 19.75 -11.81
CA LYS A 131 -11.22 20.63 -12.73
C LYS A 131 -11.70 21.90 -12.01
N ASN A 132 -11.40 23.06 -12.60
CA ASN A 132 -11.75 24.39 -12.07
C ASN A 132 -11.08 24.76 -10.73
N VAL A 133 -10.01 24.07 -10.35
CA VAL A 133 -9.15 24.42 -9.20
C VAL A 133 -7.93 25.21 -9.72
N ASP A 134 -7.53 26.26 -9.01
CA ASP A 134 -6.29 26.98 -9.33
C ASP A 134 -5.06 26.17 -8.89
N ILE A 135 -4.52 25.35 -9.80
CA ILE A 135 -3.36 24.49 -9.55
C ILE A 135 -2.11 25.14 -10.13
N ARG A 136 -1.14 25.37 -9.25
CA ARG A 136 0.11 26.08 -9.56
C ARG A 136 1.30 25.14 -9.42
N LEU A 137 1.88 24.69 -10.53
CA LEU A 137 3.09 23.86 -10.55
C LEU A 137 4.35 24.73 -10.62
N ASN A 138 5.41 24.37 -9.89
CA ASN A 138 6.72 25.05 -9.91
C ASN A 138 6.70 26.54 -9.49
N HIS A 139 5.69 26.96 -8.73
CA HIS A 139 5.60 28.33 -8.19
C HIS A 139 6.29 28.44 -6.84
N ARG A 140 6.68 29.66 -6.47
CA ARG A 140 7.59 29.89 -5.32
C ARG A 140 6.94 30.48 -4.08
N ASN A 141 6.01 31.43 -4.24
CA ASN A 141 5.49 32.21 -3.10
C ASN A 141 3.97 32.35 -3.17
N PHE A 142 3.31 32.04 -2.05
CA PHE A 142 1.88 32.26 -1.84
C PHE A 142 1.67 32.84 -0.43
N VAL A 143 0.63 33.65 -0.28
CA VAL A 143 0.18 34.16 1.02
C VAL A 143 -1.30 33.81 1.14
N ALA A 144 -1.68 33.22 2.26
CA ALA A 144 -3.05 32.80 2.54
C ALA A 144 -3.35 32.92 4.05
N ASP A 145 -4.63 33.02 4.40
CA ASP A 145 -5.08 33.09 5.80
C ASP A 145 -4.91 31.76 6.54
N ALA A 146 -4.93 30.65 5.81
CA ALA A 146 -4.73 29.29 6.32
C ALA A 146 -4.10 28.39 5.23
N ALA A 147 -3.50 27.28 5.65
CA ALA A 147 -2.88 26.31 4.75
C ALA A 147 -3.21 24.87 5.16
N ILE A 148 -3.43 24.00 4.17
CA ILE A 148 -3.58 22.56 4.35
C ILE A 148 -2.34 21.88 3.77
N ILE A 149 -1.61 21.14 4.60
CA ILE A 149 -0.43 20.39 4.21
C ILE A 149 -0.84 18.97 3.84
N THR A 150 -0.61 18.59 2.59
CA THR A 150 -0.92 17.26 2.04
C THR A 150 0.31 16.57 1.46
N VAL A 151 1.51 17.04 1.79
CA VAL A 151 2.74 16.41 1.31
C VAL A 151 2.89 15.00 1.91
N PRO A 152 3.52 14.06 1.19
CA PRO A 152 3.74 12.72 1.69
C PRO A 152 4.51 12.70 3.02
N ILE A 153 4.23 11.70 3.86
CA ILE A 153 4.92 11.53 5.14
C ILE A 153 6.44 11.38 4.95
N GLY A 154 6.89 10.76 3.85
CA GLY A 154 8.30 10.68 3.49
C GLY A 154 8.97 12.06 3.39
N ILE A 155 8.29 13.05 2.80
CA ILE A 155 8.76 14.44 2.69
C ILE A 155 8.85 15.13 4.05
N LEU A 156 7.83 14.95 4.90
CA LEU A 156 7.84 15.49 6.27
C LEU A 156 8.99 14.89 7.09
N LYS A 157 9.23 13.58 6.98
CA LYS A 157 10.32 12.88 7.68
C LYS A 157 11.70 13.30 7.20
N ALA A 158 11.84 13.58 5.90
CA ALA A 158 13.08 14.05 5.31
C ALA A 158 13.41 15.51 5.70
N ASN A 159 12.49 16.21 6.39
CA ASN A 159 12.66 17.58 6.83
C ASN A 159 13.02 18.54 5.68
N LEU A 160 12.37 18.34 4.52
CA LEU A 160 12.57 19.16 3.31
C LEU A 160 11.74 20.45 3.31
N ILE A 161 10.82 20.59 4.25
CA ILE A 161 9.96 21.77 4.43
C ILE A 161 10.36 22.43 5.74
N GLU A 162 10.80 23.69 5.66
CA GLU A 162 11.06 24.51 6.83
C GLU A 162 9.75 25.11 7.35
N PHE A 163 9.47 24.92 8.63
CA PHE A 163 8.34 25.54 9.32
C PHE A 163 8.85 26.64 10.24
N GLU A 164 8.29 27.84 10.08
CA GLU A 164 8.53 28.98 10.97
C GLU A 164 7.19 29.52 11.53
N PRO A 165 6.96 29.47 12.86
CA PRO A 165 7.81 28.87 13.88
C PRO A 165 7.96 27.35 13.71
N LYS A 166 9.03 26.78 14.30
CA LYS A 166 9.29 25.33 14.26
C LYS A 166 8.09 24.55 14.79
N LEU A 167 7.86 23.38 14.20
CA LEU A 167 6.85 22.44 14.68
C LEU A 167 7.16 22.06 16.15
N PRO A 168 6.13 21.92 17.01
CA PRO A 168 6.34 21.49 18.38
C PRO A 168 6.83 20.04 18.44
N ASP A 169 7.60 19.70 19.47
CA ASP A 169 8.26 18.40 19.61
C ASP A 169 7.32 17.21 19.45
N TRP A 170 6.08 17.31 19.98
CA TRP A 170 5.09 16.23 19.86
C TRP A 170 4.66 15.97 18.40
N LYS A 171 4.70 16.99 17.52
CA LYS A 171 4.40 16.84 16.09
C LYS A 171 5.60 16.23 15.36
N VAL A 172 6.81 16.69 15.69
CA VAL A 172 8.06 16.14 15.14
C VAL A 172 8.19 14.66 15.48
N SER A 173 7.92 14.28 16.73
CA SER A 173 7.91 12.87 17.14
C SER A 173 6.86 12.05 16.40
N ALA A 174 5.63 12.57 16.21
CA ALA A 174 4.60 11.85 15.44
C ALA A 174 5.01 11.62 13.97
N ILE A 175 5.66 12.60 13.33
CA ILE A 175 6.24 12.44 11.99
C ILE A 175 7.33 11.35 12.01
N ALA A 176 8.20 11.35 13.02
CA ALA A 176 9.29 10.39 13.14
C ALA A 176 8.82 8.96 13.48
N ASP A 177 7.71 8.82 14.21
CA ASP A 177 7.21 7.54 14.72
C ASP A 177 6.34 6.77 13.72
N LEU A 178 5.88 7.39 12.63
CA LEU A 178 5.17 6.68 11.57
C LEU A 178 6.12 6.02 10.57
N GLY A 179 5.89 4.77 10.20
CA GLY A 179 6.65 4.08 9.15
C GLY A 179 6.30 4.60 7.76
N VAL A 180 7.24 4.49 6.82
CA VAL A 180 6.98 4.75 5.39
C VAL A 180 7.40 3.51 4.63
N GLY A 181 6.40 2.80 4.08
CA GLY A 181 6.61 1.62 3.28
C GLY A 181 7.18 1.97 1.91
N ASN A 182 7.86 1.03 1.28
CA ASN A 182 8.33 1.14 -0.08
C ASN A 182 7.89 -0.07 -0.92
N GLU A 183 7.14 0.18 -1.98
CA GLU A 183 6.69 -0.80 -2.95
C GLU A 183 6.84 -0.23 -4.37
N ASN A 184 7.56 -0.95 -5.23
CA ASN A 184 7.70 -0.62 -6.63
C ASN A 184 7.01 -1.62 -7.55
N LYS A 185 6.72 -1.15 -8.76
CA LYS A 185 6.07 -1.90 -9.82
C LYS A 185 6.99 -1.96 -11.03
N ILE A 186 7.19 -3.17 -11.54
CA ILE A 186 7.88 -3.41 -12.80
C ILE A 186 6.86 -3.99 -13.78
N ALA A 187 6.32 -3.13 -14.64
CA ALA A 187 5.33 -3.51 -15.64
C ALA A 187 6.05 -3.97 -16.92
N LEU A 188 5.69 -5.14 -17.42
CA LEU A 188 6.22 -5.75 -18.63
C LEU A 188 5.08 -5.98 -19.62
N ARG A 189 5.15 -5.33 -20.79
CA ARG A 189 4.21 -5.51 -21.90
C ARG A 189 4.79 -6.49 -22.92
N PHE A 190 3.98 -7.42 -23.40
CA PHE A 190 4.37 -8.43 -24.38
C PHE A 190 3.53 -8.33 -25.66
N ASP A 191 3.99 -8.95 -26.75
CA ASP A 191 3.19 -9.05 -27.99
C ASP A 191 2.05 -10.08 -27.86
N LYS A 192 2.27 -11.13 -27.07
CA LYS A 192 1.34 -12.27 -26.92
C LYS A 192 1.29 -12.72 -25.47
N VAL A 193 0.12 -13.15 -25.05
CA VAL A 193 -0.09 -13.81 -23.76
C VAL A 193 0.42 -15.25 -23.85
N PHE A 194 1.34 -15.62 -22.95
CA PHE A 194 1.87 -17.00 -22.83
C PHE A 194 1.63 -17.61 -21.44
N TRP A 195 0.92 -16.89 -20.58
CA TRP A 195 0.58 -17.28 -19.22
C TRP A 195 -0.92 -17.62 -19.11
N PRO A 196 -1.33 -18.38 -18.08
CA PRO A 196 -2.73 -18.71 -17.86
C PRO A 196 -3.54 -17.47 -17.44
N ASN A 197 -4.84 -17.48 -17.74
CA ASN A 197 -5.74 -16.36 -17.45
C ASN A 197 -6.18 -16.34 -15.98
N VAL A 198 -5.24 -16.06 -15.08
CA VAL A 198 -5.42 -15.91 -13.61
C VAL A 198 -5.20 -14.46 -13.19
N GLU A 199 -5.62 -14.02 -12.00
CA GLU A 199 -5.30 -12.65 -11.52
C GLU A 199 -3.83 -12.51 -11.14
N LEU A 200 -3.30 -13.50 -10.42
CA LEU A 200 -1.99 -13.41 -9.81
C LEU A 200 -1.17 -14.67 -10.09
N LEU A 201 0.08 -14.44 -10.50
CA LEU A 201 1.07 -15.47 -10.75
C LEU A 201 2.15 -15.37 -9.68
N GLY A 202 2.25 -16.36 -8.79
CA GLY A 202 3.20 -16.36 -7.67
C GLY A 202 4.41 -17.26 -7.92
N THR A 203 5.58 -16.85 -7.45
CA THR A 203 6.78 -17.70 -7.37
C THR A 203 7.12 -17.96 -5.91
N VAL A 204 7.20 -19.23 -5.53
CA VAL A 204 7.56 -19.64 -4.16
C VAL A 204 9.07 -19.86 -4.04
N ALA A 205 9.64 -19.51 -2.89
CA ALA A 205 11.07 -19.58 -2.61
C ALA A 205 11.34 -19.85 -1.11
N PRO A 206 12.58 -20.22 -0.73
CA PRO A 206 12.92 -20.51 0.66
C PRO A 206 12.82 -19.35 1.65
N THR A 207 12.68 -18.11 1.18
CA THR A 207 12.53 -16.91 2.03
C THR A 207 11.48 -15.97 1.42
N SER A 208 10.80 -15.17 2.24
CA SER A 208 9.82 -14.18 1.77
C SER A 208 10.45 -13.16 0.81
N TYR A 209 11.67 -12.70 1.12
CA TYR A 209 12.46 -11.81 0.26
C TYR A 209 12.69 -12.39 -1.16
N ALA A 210 12.85 -13.71 -1.30
CA ALA A 210 13.07 -14.37 -2.59
C ALA A 210 11.77 -14.79 -3.31
N CYS A 211 10.63 -14.70 -2.62
CA CYS A 211 9.32 -14.89 -3.24
C CYS A 211 8.97 -13.71 -4.14
N GLY A 212 7.94 -13.88 -4.96
CA GLY A 212 7.42 -12.76 -5.73
C GLY A 212 6.09 -13.10 -6.39
N TYR A 213 5.45 -12.09 -6.96
CA TYR A 213 4.21 -12.29 -7.69
C TYR A 213 4.01 -11.24 -8.78
N PHE A 214 3.24 -11.62 -9.80
CA PHE A 214 2.84 -10.75 -10.89
C PHE A 214 1.33 -10.56 -10.87
N LEU A 215 0.89 -9.31 -10.93
CA LEU A 215 -0.49 -8.96 -11.28
C LEU A 215 -0.66 -9.08 -12.80
N ASN A 216 -1.67 -9.83 -13.22
CA ASN A 216 -2.02 -10.01 -14.61
C ASN A 216 -3.05 -8.98 -15.07
N LEU A 217 -2.59 -7.90 -15.68
CA LEU A 217 -3.50 -6.87 -16.20
C LEU A 217 -4.28 -7.33 -17.43
N HIS A 218 -3.86 -8.39 -18.12
CA HIS A 218 -4.62 -8.92 -19.26
C HIS A 218 -6.02 -9.38 -18.84
N LYS A 219 -6.17 -9.96 -17.65
CA LYS A 219 -7.46 -10.45 -17.17
C LYS A 219 -8.48 -9.31 -16.96
N ALA A 220 -8.02 -8.16 -16.50
CA ALA A 220 -8.88 -7.00 -16.20
C ALA A 220 -9.00 -5.99 -17.34
N THR A 221 -7.98 -5.87 -18.19
CA THR A 221 -7.86 -4.79 -19.20
C THR A 221 -7.78 -5.32 -20.64
N GLY A 222 -7.56 -6.62 -20.84
CA GLY A 222 -7.28 -7.22 -22.16
C GLY A 222 -5.88 -6.91 -22.70
N HIS A 223 -5.07 -6.08 -22.04
CA HIS A 223 -3.71 -5.78 -22.47
C HIS A 223 -2.71 -6.84 -21.97
N PRO A 224 -1.79 -7.35 -22.81
CA PRO A 224 -0.81 -8.38 -22.45
C PRO A 224 0.31 -7.81 -21.56
N VAL A 225 -0.04 -7.44 -20.32
CA VAL A 225 0.85 -6.81 -19.36
C VAL A 225 0.86 -7.61 -18.05
N LEU A 226 2.07 -7.92 -17.57
CA LEU A 226 2.31 -8.44 -16.23
C LEU A 226 3.03 -7.37 -15.40
N VAL A 227 2.58 -7.15 -14.17
CA VAL A 227 3.21 -6.21 -13.24
C VAL A 227 3.81 -6.99 -12.08
N TYR A 228 5.14 -7.00 -12.00
CA TYR A 228 5.84 -7.58 -10.85
C TYR A 228 5.87 -6.57 -9.71
N MET A 229 5.47 -7.02 -8.52
CA MET A 229 5.38 -6.19 -7.33
C MET A 229 6.61 -6.46 -6.45
N VAL A 230 7.29 -5.41 -6.01
CA VAL A 230 8.48 -5.50 -5.14
C VAL A 230 8.27 -4.62 -3.92
N ALA A 231 8.44 -5.15 -2.71
CA ALA A 231 8.08 -4.46 -1.47
C ALA A 231 9.19 -4.59 -0.41
N GLY A 232 9.16 -3.71 0.59
CA GLY A 232 10.08 -3.73 1.73
C GLY A 232 11.53 -3.51 1.31
N ARG A 233 12.47 -4.16 2.01
CA ARG A 233 13.92 -4.09 1.72
C ARG A 233 14.24 -4.45 0.28
N PHE A 234 13.51 -5.38 -0.32
CA PHE A 234 13.73 -5.78 -1.71
C PHE A 234 13.42 -4.64 -2.70
N ALA A 235 12.44 -3.78 -2.41
CA ALA A 235 12.17 -2.60 -3.23
C ALA A 235 13.38 -1.65 -3.27
N TYR A 236 14.03 -1.41 -2.13
CA TYR A 236 15.24 -0.58 -2.07
C TYR A 236 16.43 -1.18 -2.81
N ASP A 237 16.57 -2.51 -2.85
CA ASP A 237 17.63 -3.16 -3.64
C ASP A 237 17.38 -3.05 -5.14
N ILE A 238 16.12 -3.18 -5.58
CA ILE A 238 15.72 -2.94 -6.97
C ILE A 238 15.96 -1.49 -7.39
N GLU A 239 15.73 -0.52 -6.50
CA GLU A 239 16.00 0.90 -6.77
C GLU A 239 17.50 1.22 -6.98
N LYS A 240 18.41 0.30 -6.67
CA LYS A 240 19.85 0.45 -6.99
C LYS A 240 20.21 0.00 -8.41
N LEU A 241 19.33 -0.75 -9.05
CA LEU A 241 19.52 -1.25 -10.42
C LEU A 241 19.12 -0.19 -11.44
N SER A 242 19.63 -0.26 -12.67
CA SER A 242 19.02 0.45 -13.81
C SER A 242 17.67 -0.17 -14.19
N ASP A 243 16.83 0.55 -14.93
CA ASP A 243 15.53 0.02 -15.38
C ASP A 243 15.68 -1.25 -16.22
N GLU A 244 16.69 -1.30 -17.09
CA GLU A 244 17.01 -2.49 -17.89
C GLU A 244 17.41 -3.67 -17.00
N ALA A 245 18.26 -3.44 -15.98
CA ALA A 245 18.69 -4.49 -15.07
C ALA A 245 17.53 -5.01 -14.20
N ALA A 246 16.64 -4.12 -13.75
CA ALA A 246 15.42 -4.48 -13.02
C ALA A 246 14.47 -5.29 -13.92
N ALA A 247 14.19 -4.83 -15.15
CA ALA A 247 13.36 -5.56 -16.10
C ALA A 247 13.95 -6.94 -16.44
N LYS A 248 15.27 -7.03 -16.65
CA LYS A 248 15.99 -8.29 -16.88
C LYS A 248 15.89 -9.24 -15.69
N PHE A 249 16.02 -8.73 -14.45
CA PHE A 249 15.82 -9.52 -13.24
C PHE A 249 14.40 -10.11 -13.21
N VAL A 250 13.38 -9.30 -13.45
CA VAL A 250 11.98 -9.76 -13.46
C VAL A 250 11.75 -10.78 -14.57
N MET A 251 12.32 -10.56 -15.76
CA MET A 251 12.27 -11.53 -16.85
C MET A 251 12.94 -12.87 -16.50
N GLN A 252 14.01 -12.86 -15.71
CA GLN A 252 14.60 -14.10 -15.19
C GLN A 252 13.64 -14.84 -14.25
N GLN A 253 12.91 -14.13 -13.38
CA GLN A 253 11.88 -14.75 -12.54
C GLN A 253 10.74 -15.31 -13.40
N LEU A 254 10.29 -14.56 -14.41
CA LEU A 254 9.23 -15.00 -15.30
C LEU A 254 9.64 -16.23 -16.12
N LYS A 255 10.90 -16.30 -16.59
CA LYS A 255 11.44 -17.48 -17.29
C LYS A 255 11.57 -18.72 -16.39
N LYS A 256 11.73 -18.54 -15.07
CA LYS A 256 11.62 -19.67 -14.12
C LYS A 256 10.20 -20.22 -14.04
N MET A 257 9.18 -19.42 -14.32
CA MET A 257 7.77 -19.86 -14.37
C MET A 257 7.39 -20.39 -15.75
N PHE A 258 7.84 -19.70 -16.80
CA PHE A 258 7.55 -19.97 -18.20
C PHE A 258 8.86 -19.96 -19.02
N PRO A 259 9.55 -21.10 -19.16
CA PRO A 259 10.86 -21.15 -19.84
C PRO A 259 10.86 -20.64 -21.29
N LYS A 260 9.69 -20.60 -21.93
CA LYS A 260 9.48 -20.11 -23.29
C LYS A 260 8.92 -18.68 -23.36
N ALA A 261 8.90 -17.95 -22.23
CA ALA A 261 8.47 -16.55 -22.20
C ALA A 261 9.26 -15.72 -23.22
N SER A 262 8.55 -14.99 -24.08
CA SER A 262 9.14 -14.02 -24.98
C SER A 262 9.66 -12.81 -24.21
N GLU A 263 10.60 -12.06 -24.78
CA GLU A 263 11.01 -10.77 -24.21
C GLU A 263 9.85 -9.76 -24.25
N PRO A 264 9.80 -8.81 -23.30
CA PRO A 264 8.82 -7.74 -23.31
C PRO A 264 9.15 -6.76 -24.43
N VAL A 265 8.11 -6.21 -25.07
CA VAL A 265 8.25 -5.14 -26.06
C VAL A 265 8.38 -3.76 -25.43
N GLN A 266 7.99 -3.64 -24.16
CA GLN A 266 8.09 -2.43 -23.37
C GLN A 266 8.10 -2.77 -21.88
N TYR A 267 8.84 -1.99 -21.11
CA TYR A 267 8.81 -2.08 -19.66
C TYR A 267 8.76 -0.69 -19.01
N LEU A 268 8.24 -0.64 -17.78
CA LEU A 268 8.25 0.54 -16.90
C LEU A 268 8.64 0.09 -15.49
N VAL A 269 9.48 0.88 -14.82
CA VAL A 269 9.97 0.62 -13.47
C VAL A 269 9.69 1.85 -12.61
N SER A 270 8.96 1.69 -11.50
CA SER A 270 8.79 2.77 -10.52
C SER A 270 9.92 2.78 -9.49
N ARG A 271 10.13 3.94 -8.85
CA ARG A 271 11.12 4.16 -7.79
C ARG A 271 10.59 5.11 -6.72
N TRP A 272 9.57 4.68 -5.99
CA TRP A 272 8.87 5.54 -5.04
C TRP A 272 9.71 5.90 -3.81
N GLY A 273 10.59 5.01 -3.36
CA GLY A 273 11.48 5.28 -2.23
C GLY A 273 12.53 6.36 -2.49
N THR A 274 12.88 6.59 -3.76
CA THR A 274 13.85 7.60 -4.22
C THR A 274 13.21 8.70 -5.05
N ASP A 275 11.88 8.67 -5.22
CA ASP A 275 11.12 9.74 -5.85
C ASP A 275 11.21 11.01 -4.98
N PRO A 276 11.67 12.15 -5.54
CA PRO A 276 11.97 13.33 -4.75
C PRO A 276 10.74 14.01 -4.14
N ASP A 277 9.54 13.72 -4.66
CA ASP A 277 8.28 14.33 -4.23
C ASP A 277 7.48 13.41 -3.30
N SER A 278 7.92 12.15 -3.13
CA SER A 278 7.23 11.13 -2.32
C SER A 278 8.07 10.54 -1.21
N LEU A 279 9.32 10.13 -1.51
CA LEU A 279 10.25 9.45 -0.59
C LEU A 279 9.64 8.24 0.13
N GLY A 280 8.90 7.42 -0.62
CA GLY A 280 8.18 6.24 -0.15
C GLY A 280 6.80 6.10 -0.79
N CYS A 281 6.03 5.12 -0.33
CA CYS A 281 4.71 4.81 -0.87
C CYS A 281 3.58 5.22 0.08
N TYR A 282 3.44 4.50 1.18
CA TYR A 282 2.34 4.67 2.12
C TYR A 282 2.78 4.36 3.56
N SER A 283 2.07 4.95 4.51
CA SER A 283 2.35 4.80 5.93
C SER A 283 2.04 3.40 6.48
N TYR A 284 2.75 3.01 7.54
CA TYR A 284 2.46 1.82 8.35
C TYR A 284 2.94 2.02 9.79
N ASP A 285 2.45 1.19 10.71
CA ASP A 285 2.82 1.27 12.13
C ASP A 285 4.13 0.53 12.44
N LEU A 286 5.09 1.29 12.97
CA LEU A 286 6.36 0.76 13.46
C LEU A 286 6.19 0.09 14.83
N VAL A 287 7.03 -0.91 15.09
CA VAL A 287 7.10 -1.58 16.40
C VAL A 287 7.43 -0.60 17.52
N GLY A 288 6.67 -0.67 18.61
CA GLY A 288 6.97 0.03 19.86
C GLY A 288 6.63 1.52 19.83
N LYS A 289 5.82 1.96 18.88
CA LYS A 289 5.42 3.37 18.75
C LYS A 289 4.12 3.71 19.47
N PRO A 290 3.93 4.97 19.87
CA PRO A 290 2.70 5.38 20.55
C PRO A 290 1.46 5.17 19.67
N ILE A 291 0.34 4.77 20.27
CA ILE A 291 -0.92 4.56 19.54
C ILE A 291 -1.58 5.87 19.08
N ASP A 292 -1.24 6.99 19.72
CA ASP A 292 -1.79 8.32 19.43
C ASP A 292 -1.00 9.07 18.34
N VAL A 293 -0.13 8.39 17.59
CA VAL A 293 0.67 8.98 16.50
C VAL A 293 -0.23 9.66 15.46
N TYR A 294 -1.35 9.03 15.07
CA TYR A 294 -2.28 9.61 14.10
C TYR A 294 -3.07 10.80 14.64
N ASP A 295 -3.44 10.79 15.93
CA ASP A 295 -4.06 11.95 16.60
C ASP A 295 -3.11 13.15 16.57
N LYS A 296 -1.85 12.92 16.95
CA LYS A 296 -0.81 13.94 16.91
C LYS A 296 -0.55 14.41 15.49
N LEU A 297 -0.38 13.51 14.52
CA LEU A 297 -0.03 13.91 13.15
C LEU A 297 -1.15 14.75 12.51
N ARG A 298 -2.41 14.39 12.72
CA ARG A 298 -3.55 15.14 12.15
C ARG A 298 -3.86 16.47 12.84
N ALA A 299 -3.45 16.64 14.11
CA ALA A 299 -3.83 17.82 14.90
C ALA A 299 -3.41 19.15 14.22
N PRO A 300 -4.28 20.16 14.12
CA PRO A 300 -3.90 21.43 13.51
C PRO A 300 -2.91 22.22 14.37
N LEU A 301 -2.16 23.13 13.74
CA LEU A 301 -1.26 24.09 14.38
C LEU A 301 -1.66 25.51 13.98
N GLY A 302 -2.50 26.15 14.79
CA GLY A 302 -3.04 27.48 14.45
C GLY A 302 -3.88 27.43 13.17
N ASN A 303 -3.40 28.08 12.11
CA ASN A 303 -4.02 28.10 10.78
C ASN A 303 -3.44 27.05 9.81
N LEU A 304 -2.66 26.10 10.33
CA LEU A 304 -2.06 24.99 9.58
C LEU A 304 -2.82 23.68 9.85
N PHE A 305 -3.33 23.05 8.79
CA PHE A 305 -4.06 21.78 8.84
C PHE A 305 -3.29 20.71 8.07
N PHE A 306 -3.60 19.44 8.32
CA PHE A 306 -2.92 18.30 7.70
C PHE A 306 -3.94 17.36 7.07
N GLY A 307 -3.71 16.97 5.81
CA GLY A 307 -4.50 15.99 5.07
C GLY A 307 -3.59 14.96 4.39
N GLY A 308 -4.18 13.90 3.84
CA GLY A 308 -3.45 12.80 3.20
C GLY A 308 -3.59 11.46 3.92
N GLU A 309 -3.07 10.39 3.32
CA GLU A 309 -3.28 9.02 3.82
C GLU A 309 -2.72 8.80 5.23
N ALA A 310 -1.55 9.39 5.52
CA ALA A 310 -0.85 9.22 6.79
C ALA A 310 -1.58 9.85 7.99
N VAL A 311 -2.59 10.70 7.75
CA VAL A 311 -3.45 11.27 8.80
C VAL A 311 -4.86 10.70 8.78
N SER A 312 -5.11 9.70 7.92
CA SER A 312 -6.34 8.91 7.96
C SER A 312 -6.34 8.01 9.19
N LEU A 313 -7.48 7.90 9.86
CA LEU A 313 -7.63 7.03 11.03
C LEU A 313 -7.99 5.60 10.68
N ASP A 314 -8.85 5.43 9.67
CA ASP A 314 -9.50 4.16 9.41
C ASP A 314 -8.96 3.46 8.14
N ASN A 315 -8.30 4.21 7.25
CA ASN A 315 -7.96 3.78 5.90
C ASN A 315 -6.56 4.26 5.46
N GLN A 316 -5.55 4.10 6.31
CA GLN A 316 -4.16 4.44 6.00
C GLN A 316 -3.68 3.74 4.73
N GLY A 317 -2.73 4.36 4.02
CA GLY A 317 -2.14 3.85 2.79
C GLY A 317 -3.05 3.78 1.56
N SER A 318 -4.28 4.29 1.65
CA SER A 318 -5.26 4.23 0.58
C SER A 318 -5.60 5.59 -0.03
N VAL A 319 -6.03 5.58 -1.31
CA VAL A 319 -6.51 6.79 -2.00
C VAL A 319 -7.77 7.35 -1.36
N HIS A 320 -8.69 6.49 -0.90
CA HIS A 320 -9.92 6.93 -0.26
C HIS A 320 -9.68 7.46 1.16
N GLY A 321 -8.71 6.92 1.89
CA GLY A 321 -8.23 7.48 3.15
C GLY A 321 -7.64 8.87 2.97
N ALA A 322 -6.80 9.08 1.94
CA ALA A 322 -6.28 10.38 1.58
C ALA A 322 -7.38 11.38 1.23
N TYR A 323 -8.37 10.95 0.43
CA TYR A 323 -9.51 11.79 0.05
C TYR A 323 -10.32 12.22 1.27
N SER A 324 -10.75 11.28 2.12
CA SER A 324 -11.55 11.57 3.31
C SER A 324 -10.79 12.46 4.31
N ALA A 325 -9.49 12.24 4.49
CA ALA A 325 -8.65 13.10 5.31
C ALA A 325 -8.51 14.52 4.73
N GLY A 326 -8.44 14.66 3.40
CA GLY A 326 -8.44 15.95 2.72
C GLY A 326 -9.74 16.72 2.91
N VAL A 327 -10.89 16.05 2.81
CA VAL A 327 -12.22 16.63 3.10
C VAL A 327 -12.29 17.12 4.55
N MET A 328 -11.89 16.28 5.51
CA MET A 328 -11.88 16.66 6.93
C MET A 328 -10.96 17.87 7.20
N ALA A 329 -9.78 17.92 6.58
CA ALA A 329 -8.88 19.05 6.72
C ALA A 329 -9.49 20.35 6.16
N ALA A 330 -10.20 20.26 5.04
CA ALA A 330 -10.90 21.39 4.44
C ALA A 330 -12.04 21.91 5.33
N GLU A 331 -12.86 21.01 5.90
CA GLU A 331 -13.93 21.38 6.83
C GLU A 331 -13.39 22.06 8.09
N ASN A 332 -12.29 21.54 8.65
CA ASN A 332 -11.62 22.15 9.80
C ASN A 332 -11.04 23.53 9.47
N CYS A 333 -10.46 23.68 8.29
CA CYS A 333 -9.93 24.95 7.79
C CYS A 333 -11.06 25.98 7.59
N GLU A 334 -12.17 25.59 6.98
CA GLU A 334 -13.34 26.45 6.79
C GLU A 334 -13.90 26.94 8.13
N LYS A 335 -14.09 26.03 9.09
CA LYS A 335 -14.56 26.37 10.43
C LYS A 335 -13.66 27.40 11.11
N TYR A 336 -12.34 27.20 11.03
CA TYR A 336 -11.36 28.14 11.59
C TYR A 336 -11.49 29.54 10.97
N LEU A 337 -11.63 29.64 9.65
CA LEU A 337 -11.75 30.91 8.94
C LEU A 337 -13.06 31.64 9.32
N LEU A 338 -14.18 30.91 9.43
CA LEU A 338 -15.46 31.47 9.87
C LEU A 338 -15.40 32.02 11.30
N GLU A 339 -14.72 31.31 12.21
CA GLU A 339 -14.54 31.75 13.59
C GLU A 339 -13.66 33.01 13.70
N LYS A 340 -12.69 33.18 12.80
CA LYS A 340 -11.73 34.31 12.82
C LYS A 340 -12.21 35.54 12.07
N GLN A 341 -12.86 35.37 10.93
CA GLN A 341 -13.20 36.47 10.02
C GLN A 341 -14.70 36.85 10.04
N GLY A 342 -15.52 36.13 10.81
CA GLY A 342 -16.98 36.25 10.76
C GLY A 342 -17.56 35.49 9.56
N PRO A 343 -18.86 35.65 9.24
CA PRO A 343 -19.43 35.08 8.03
C PRO A 343 -18.69 35.66 6.83
N VAL A 344 -17.78 34.88 6.25
CA VAL A 344 -17.09 35.26 5.02
C VAL A 344 -18.19 35.44 3.97
N GLU A 345 -18.39 36.66 3.48
CA GLU A 345 -19.32 36.94 2.39
C GLU A 345 -18.95 36.06 1.21
N LYS A 346 -19.69 34.94 1.09
CA LYS A 346 -19.55 33.88 0.10
C LYS A 346 -18.15 33.87 -0.53
N LEU A 347 -17.23 33.17 0.12
CA LEU A 347 -16.34 32.32 -0.67
C LEU A 347 -17.26 31.73 -1.73
N ARG A 348 -17.04 32.09 -3.00
CA ARG A 348 -17.42 31.19 -4.08
C ARG A 348 -16.53 29.98 -3.83
N LEU A 349 -16.88 29.17 -2.82
CA LEU A 349 -16.88 27.73 -2.96
C LEU A 349 -17.37 27.58 -4.37
N ALA A 350 -16.47 27.19 -5.28
CA ALA A 350 -16.93 26.53 -6.48
C ALA A 350 -17.82 25.45 -5.89
N SER A 351 -19.12 25.72 -5.83
CA SER A 351 -20.07 24.78 -5.32
C SER A 351 -19.75 23.59 -6.17
N VAL A 352 -19.27 22.52 -5.55
CA VAL A 352 -19.31 21.21 -6.15
C VAL A 352 -20.80 20.98 -6.31
N THR A 353 -21.36 21.56 -7.37
CA THR A 353 -22.79 21.48 -7.63
C THR A 353 -23.03 20.01 -7.80
N HIS A 354 -24.20 19.56 -7.37
CA HIS A 354 -24.65 18.22 -7.67
C HIS A 354 -24.57 17.91 -9.19
N GLU A 355 -24.55 18.95 -10.03
CA GLU A 355 -24.27 18.89 -11.47
C GLU A 355 -22.81 18.51 -11.84
N MET A 356 -21.79 18.77 -11.02
CA MET A 356 -20.43 18.23 -11.25
C MET A 356 -20.35 16.73 -10.97
N LEU A 357 -21.22 16.21 -10.08
CA LEU A 357 -21.39 14.76 -9.88
C LEU A 357 -22.10 14.08 -11.07
N GLU A 358 -22.78 14.83 -11.95
CA GLU A 358 -23.36 14.30 -13.19
C GLU A 358 -22.33 14.12 -14.32
N ALA A 359 -21.13 14.71 -14.20
CA ALA A 359 -19.98 14.22 -14.94
C ALA A 359 -19.49 12.91 -14.29
N LEU A 360 -20.36 11.90 -14.26
CA LEU A 360 -20.01 10.53 -13.94
C LEU A 360 -18.91 10.14 -14.92
N VAL A 361 -17.64 10.25 -14.52
CA VAL A 361 -16.58 9.48 -15.13
C VAL A 361 -16.94 8.04 -14.79
N PRO A 362 -17.45 7.22 -15.72
CA PRO A 362 -17.88 5.88 -15.38
C PRO A 362 -16.64 5.13 -14.89
N LEU A 363 -16.60 4.83 -13.59
CA LEU A 363 -15.51 4.06 -13.01
C LEU A 363 -15.61 2.65 -13.58
N GLN A 364 -14.70 2.31 -14.48
CA GLN A 364 -14.58 0.95 -14.99
C GLN A 364 -13.79 0.13 -13.99
N ILE A 365 -14.53 -0.63 -13.17
CA ILE A 365 -13.98 -1.50 -12.14
C ILE A 365 -14.12 -2.95 -12.61
N SER A 366 -12.99 -3.62 -12.77
CA SER A 366 -12.96 -5.07 -12.94
C SER A 366 -12.89 -5.71 -11.56
N ARG A 367 -13.90 -6.51 -11.18
CA ARG A 367 -13.85 -7.27 -9.94
C ARG A 367 -12.75 -8.33 -10.05
N MET A 368 -11.91 -8.39 -9.01
CA MET A 368 -10.87 -9.41 -8.86
C MET A 368 -11.40 -10.53 -7.97
#